data_AF-X1NWC6-F1
#
_entry.id   AF-X1NWC6-F1
#
_cell.length_a   1.000
_cell.length_b   1.000
_cell.length_c   1.000
_cell.angle_alpha   90.00
_cell.angle_beta   90.00
_cell.angle_gamma   90.00
#
_symmetry.space_group_name_H-M   'P 1'
#
loop_
_entity.id
_entity.type
_entity.pdbx_description
1 polymer ?
#
loop_
_entity_poly.entity_id
_entity_poly.type
_entity_poly.pdbx_seq_one_letter_code
_entity_poly.pdbx_strand_id
1 'polypeptide(L)'
;IKIDEEYAKKISSRDVKRIIRALEVYYVSGTKFSSFQKKWDERKSIYDLTIIGLNKDRNELYNNIEKRVDDMIDLGLFDEVKKLMEKGYSESLALKQAIGYKEILSFYDGKLSRKDANIF
;
A
#
# COMPACT_ATOMS: atom_id res chain seq x y z
N ILE A 1 13.31 18.96 11.36
CA ILE A 1 14.74 19.35 11.26
C ILE A 1 15.44 19.25 12.62
N LYS A 2 14.95 19.88 13.70
CA LYS A 2 15.65 19.94 15.00
C LYS A 2 16.05 18.59 15.64
N ILE A 3 15.25 17.53 15.46
CA ILE A 3 15.49 16.22 16.09
C ILE A 3 16.43 15.35 15.24
N ASP A 4 16.05 15.15 13.98
CA ASP A 4 16.77 14.29 13.04
C ASP A 4 16.84 14.98 11.66
N GLU A 5 17.86 15.81 11.48
CA GLU A 5 18.08 16.55 10.24
C GLU A 5 18.40 15.63 9.06
N GLU A 6 19.15 14.56 9.31
CA GLU A 6 19.52 13.60 8.27
C GLU A 6 18.28 12.91 7.69
N TYR A 7 17.38 12.43 8.56
CA TYR A 7 16.13 11.84 8.08
C TYR A 7 15.20 12.87 7.45
N ALA A 8 15.11 14.08 8.02
CA ALA A 8 14.26 15.15 7.50
C ALA A 8 14.65 15.60 6.08
N LYS A 9 15.94 15.49 5.68
CA LYS A 9 16.39 15.78 4.31
C LYS A 9 15.99 14.69 3.30
N LYS A 10 15.75 13.46 3.75
CA LYS A 10 15.42 12.31 2.88
C LYS A 10 13.93 12.17 2.57
N ILE A 11 13.06 12.78 3.37
CA ILE A 11 11.61 12.65 3.23
C ILE A 11 10.93 13.99 2.91
N SER A 12 9.83 13.92 2.17
CA SER A 12 8.99 15.09 1.91
C SER A 12 8.29 15.55 3.19
N SER A 13 8.15 16.86 3.37
CA SER A 13 7.35 17.46 4.46
C SER A 13 5.87 17.07 4.40
N ARG A 14 5.39 16.57 3.25
CA ARG A 14 4.03 16.08 3.06
C ARG A 14 3.84 14.61 3.46
N ASP A 15 4.92 13.87 3.72
CA ASP A 15 4.83 12.47 4.15
C ASP A 15 4.62 12.36 5.66
N VAL A 16 3.43 12.78 6.10
CA VAL A 16 3.05 12.84 7.52
C VAL A 16 3.22 11.48 8.20
N LYS A 17 2.95 10.37 7.51
CA LYS A 17 3.10 9.01 8.07
C LYS A 17 4.57 8.72 8.42
N ARG A 18 5.51 9.01 7.51
CA ARG A 18 6.94 8.82 7.79
C ARG A 18 7.47 9.78 8.85
N ILE A 19 6.99 11.03 8.87
CA ILE A 19 7.36 12.01 9.90
C ILE A 19 6.91 11.54 11.28
N ILE A 20 5.64 11.17 11.44
CA ILE A 20 5.10 10.66 12.71
C ILE A 20 5.91 9.44 13.15
N ARG A 21 6.15 8.48 12.25
CA ARG A 21 6.91 7.27 12.60
C ARG A 21 8.33 7.57 13.09
N ALA A 22 9.03 8.50 12.45
CA ALA A 22 10.38 8.86 12.86
C ALA A 22 10.42 9.58 14.21
N LEU A 23 9.43 10.44 14.48
CA LEU A 23 9.26 11.09 15.77
C LEU A 23 8.90 10.06 16.86
N GLU A 24 7.97 9.16 16.59
CA GLU A 24 7.58 8.08 17.50
C GLU A 24 8.79 7.24 17.93
N VAL A 25 9.62 6.80 16.98
CA VAL A 25 10.87 6.08 17.28
C VAL A 25 11.79 6.89 18.18
N TYR A 26 11.97 8.18 17.90
CA TYR A 26 12.79 9.05 18.74
C TYR A 26 12.23 9.22 20.15
N TYR A 27 10.93 9.50 20.29
CA TYR A 27 10.31 9.71 21.60
C TYR A 27 10.25 8.44 22.45
N VAL A 28 10.15 7.25 21.82
CA VAL A 28 10.14 5.97 22.53
C VAL A 28 11.56 5.49 22.87
N SER A 29 12.53 5.65 21.96
CA SER A 29 13.87 5.06 22.11
C SER A 29 14.95 6.05 22.54
N GLY A 30 14.69 7.36 22.51
CA GLY A 30 15.69 8.42 22.65
C GLY A 30 16.68 8.51 21.49
N THR A 31 16.58 7.64 20.48
CA THR A 31 17.53 7.52 19.38
C THR A 31 16.93 8.01 18.07
N LYS A 32 17.71 8.73 17.27
CA LYS A 32 17.30 9.28 15.97
C LYS A 32 16.96 8.15 14.98
N PHE A 33 15.93 8.34 14.17
CA PHE A 33 15.49 7.36 13.17
C PHE A 33 16.59 7.06 12.14
N SER A 34 17.32 8.09 11.69
CA SER A 34 18.47 7.97 10.79
C SER A 34 19.58 7.05 11.32
N SER A 35 19.75 6.96 12.65
CA SER A 35 20.74 6.07 13.27
C SER A 35 20.34 4.60 13.15
N PHE A 36 19.05 4.27 13.18
CA PHE A 36 18.56 2.92 12.92
C PHE A 36 18.69 2.54 11.44
N GLN A 37 18.42 3.48 10.52
CA GLN A 37 18.57 3.22 9.08
C GLN A 37 20.01 2.82 8.71
N LYS A 38 21.02 3.50 9.24
CA LYS A 38 22.43 3.13 9.01
C LYS A 38 22.71 1.68 9.45
N LYS A 39 22.21 1.29 10.62
CA LYS A 39 22.33 -0.10 11.11
C LYS A 39 21.58 -1.11 10.25
N TRP A 40 20.52 -0.71 9.57
CA TRP A 40 19.79 -1.58 8.64
C TRP A 40 20.52 -1.72 7.31
N ASP A 41 21.11 -0.65 6.79
CA ASP A 41 21.90 -0.67 5.56
C ASP A 41 23.16 -1.54 5.71
N GLU A 42 23.70 -1.64 6.92
CA GLU A 42 24.81 -2.56 7.26
C GLU A 42 24.39 -4.03 7.34
N ARG A 43 23.09 -4.34 7.41
CA ARG A 43 22.63 -5.73 7.48
C ARG A 43 22.83 -6.41 6.14
N LYS A 44 23.71 -7.41 6.13
CA LYS A 44 23.84 -8.33 5.00
C LYS A 44 22.84 -9.46 5.15
N SER A 45 22.26 -9.87 4.02
CA SER A 45 21.51 -11.12 3.94
C SER A 45 22.42 -12.27 4.36
N ILE A 46 21.88 -13.23 5.12
CA ILE A 46 22.58 -14.49 5.42
C ILE A 46 22.58 -15.45 4.22
N TYR A 47 21.80 -15.13 3.18
CA TYR A 47 21.69 -15.87 1.94
C TYR A 47 22.41 -15.15 0.80
N ASP A 48 22.96 -15.92 -0.13
CA ASP A 48 23.39 -15.43 -1.44
C ASP A 48 22.16 -15.25 -2.34
N LEU A 49 21.67 -14.00 -2.41
CA LEU A 49 20.40 -13.68 -3.04
C LEU A 49 20.60 -13.39 -4.53
N THR A 50 19.92 -14.15 -5.38
CA THR A 50 19.69 -13.77 -6.78
C THR A 50 18.30 -13.17 -6.90
N ILE A 51 18.21 -11.87 -7.19
CA ILE A 51 16.92 -11.17 -7.37
C ILE A 51 16.60 -11.12 -8.85
N ILE A 52 15.48 -11.71 -9.24
CA ILE A 52 14.97 -11.70 -10.62
C ILE A 52 13.74 -10.80 -10.68
N GLY A 53 13.82 -9.72 -11.46
CA GLY A 53 12.70 -8.83 -11.74
C GLY A 53 12.14 -9.10 -13.13
N LEU A 54 10.84 -9.39 -13.22
CA LEU A 54 10.16 -9.46 -14.51
C LEU A 54 9.77 -8.04 -14.94
N ASN A 55 10.20 -7.63 -16.12
CA ASN A 55 9.86 -6.33 -16.70
C ASN A 55 9.15 -6.53 -18.04
N LYS A 56 8.06 -5.80 -18.24
CA LYS A 56 7.23 -5.86 -19.44
C LYS A 56 7.03 -4.44 -19.96
N ASP A 57 6.76 -4.31 -21.26
CA ASP A 57 6.35 -3.03 -21.82
C ASP A 57 5.15 -2.45 -21.04
N ARG A 58 5.18 -1.13 -20.84
CA ARG A 58 4.17 -0.45 -19.99
C ARG A 58 2.77 -0.62 -20.57
N ASN A 59 2.60 -0.51 -21.88
CA ASN A 59 1.27 -0.61 -22.50
C ASN A 59 0.74 -2.04 -22.40
N GLU A 60 1.58 -3.05 -22.65
CA GLU A 60 1.20 -4.44 -22.46
C GLU A 60 0.84 -4.76 -21.01
N LEU A 61 1.57 -4.18 -20.04
CA LEU A 61 1.28 -4.36 -18.62
C LEU A 61 -0.11 -3.80 -18.28
N TYR A 62 -0.44 -2.59 -18.74
CA TYR A 62 -1.76 -1.99 -18.50
C TYR A 62 -2.88 -2.80 -19.13
N ASN A 63 -2.74 -3.22 -20.40
CA ASN A 63 -3.73 -4.06 -21.06
C ASN A 63 -3.98 -5.37 -20.29
N ASN A 64 -2.93 -5.99 -19.75
CA ASN A 64 -3.08 -7.20 -18.93
C ASN A 64 -3.75 -6.92 -17.59
N ILE A 65 -3.49 -5.76 -16.97
CA ILE A 65 -4.14 -5.36 -15.72
C ILE A 65 -5.63 -5.15 -15.95
N GLU A 66 -6.01 -4.41 -16.99
CA GLU A 66 -7.41 -4.16 -17.38
C GLU A 66 -8.14 -5.47 -17.64
N LYS A 67 -7.57 -6.34 -18.47
CA LYS A 67 -8.16 -7.64 -18.76
C LYS A 67 -8.35 -8.49 -17.49
N ARG A 68 -7.34 -8.53 -16.61
CA ARG A 68 -7.43 -9.30 -15.36
C ARG A 68 -8.51 -8.76 -14.43
N VAL A 69 -8.74 -7.45 -14.45
CA VAL A 69 -9.79 -6.81 -13.67
C VAL A 69 -11.17 -7.24 -14.17
N ASP A 70 -11.39 -7.20 -15.48
CA ASP A 70 -12.63 -7.68 -16.09
C ASP A 70 -12.87 -9.15 -15.73
N ASP A 71 -11.84 -10.00 -15.85
CA ASP A 71 -11.90 -11.41 -15.48
C ASP A 71 -12.26 -11.58 -13.99
N MET A 72 -11.70 -10.77 -13.07
CA MET A 72 -12.03 -10.83 -11.65
C MET A 72 -13.50 -10.45 -11.36
N ILE A 73 -14.02 -9.46 -12.08
CA ILE A 73 -15.42 -9.03 -11.96
C ILE A 73 -16.34 -10.16 -12.42
N ASP A 74 -16.04 -10.78 -13.56
CA ASP A 74 -16.80 -11.90 -14.11
C ASP A 74 -16.75 -13.13 -13.19
N LEU A 75 -15.65 -13.32 -12.47
CA LEU A 75 -15.50 -14.35 -11.42
C LEU A 75 -16.20 -14.00 -10.09
N GLY A 76 -16.85 -12.84 -9.98
CA GLY A 76 -17.70 -12.50 -8.84
C GLY A 76 -17.01 -11.68 -7.73
N LEU A 77 -16.04 -10.83 -8.07
CA LEU A 77 -15.37 -9.95 -7.10
C LEU A 77 -16.35 -9.10 -6.26
N PHE A 78 -17.43 -8.59 -6.87
CA PHE A 78 -18.46 -7.83 -6.14
C PHE A 78 -19.13 -8.68 -5.06
N ASP A 79 -19.48 -9.93 -5.39
CA ASP A 79 -20.11 -10.85 -4.45
C ASP A 79 -19.16 -11.24 -3.32
N GLU A 80 -17.86 -11.38 -3.60
CA GLU A 80 -16.85 -11.60 -2.59
C GLU A 80 -16.79 -10.43 -1.59
N VAL A 81 -16.68 -9.19 -2.08
CA VAL A 81 -16.64 -7.99 -1.23
C VAL A 81 -17.91 -7.89 -0.39
N LYS A 82 -19.08 -8.11 -1.00
CA LYS A 82 -20.36 -8.11 -0.28
C LYS A 82 -20.38 -9.12 0.86
N LYS A 83 -19.92 -10.36 0.63
CA LYS A 83 -19.83 -11.39 1.68
C LYS A 83 -18.89 -10.99 2.81
N LEU A 84 -17.80 -10.28 2.52
CA LEU A 84 -16.90 -9.77 3.55
C LEU A 84 -17.54 -8.65 4.37
N MET A 85 -18.31 -7.77 3.73
CA MET A 85 -19.10 -6.76 4.42
C MET A 85 -20.15 -7.37 5.35
N GLU A 86 -20.89 -8.38 4.87
CA GLU A 86 -21.90 -9.11 5.65
C GLU A 86 -21.29 -9.81 6.88
N LYS A 87 -20.00 -10.20 6.81
CA LYS A 87 -19.23 -10.74 7.93
C LYS A 87 -18.70 -9.67 8.90
N GLY A 88 -18.96 -8.38 8.64
CA GLY A 88 -18.54 -7.26 9.48
C GLY A 88 -17.13 -6.73 9.18
N TYR A 89 -16.51 -7.11 8.06
CA TYR A 89 -15.15 -6.65 7.73
C TYR A 89 -15.10 -5.31 7.01
N SER A 90 -16.21 -4.60 6.81
CA SER A 90 -16.23 -3.32 6.10
C SER A 90 -15.26 -2.28 6.68
N GLU A 91 -15.03 -2.31 8.00
CA GLU A 91 -14.11 -1.43 8.71
C GLU A 91 -12.67 -1.96 8.79
N SER A 92 -12.40 -3.12 8.19
CA SER A 92 -11.05 -3.70 8.13
C SER A 92 -10.11 -2.80 7.35
N LEU A 93 -9.00 -2.45 7.99
CA LEU A 93 -7.95 -1.65 7.37
C LEU A 93 -7.38 -2.32 6.11
N ALA A 94 -7.32 -3.65 6.08
CA ALA A 94 -6.83 -4.40 4.92
C ALA A 94 -7.74 -4.19 3.70
N LEU A 95 -9.05 -4.31 3.88
CA LEU A 95 -10.02 -4.14 2.80
C LEU A 95 -10.09 -2.69 2.31
N LYS A 96 -10.01 -1.73 3.24
CA LYS A 96 -10.00 -0.29 2.89
C LYS A 96 -8.75 0.16 2.15
N GLN A 97 -7.67 -0.61 2.16
CA GLN A 97 -6.41 -0.28 1.48
C GLN A 97 -6.13 -1.14 0.25
N ALA A 98 -6.74 -2.32 0.14
CA ALA A 98 -6.56 -3.20 -1.00
C ALA A 98 -7.23 -2.58 -2.25
N ILE A 99 -6.45 -2.42 -3.31
CA ILE A 99 -6.92 -1.95 -4.62
C ILE A 99 -7.99 -2.94 -5.13
N GLY A 100 -9.11 -2.39 -5.59
CA GLY A 100 -10.31 -3.11 -6.01
C GLY A 100 -11.34 -3.28 -4.92
N TYR A 101 -10.91 -3.72 -3.73
CA TYR A 101 -11.81 -3.87 -2.59
C TYR A 101 -12.29 -2.51 -2.10
N LYS A 102 -11.38 -1.54 -1.97
CA LYS A 102 -11.71 -0.17 -1.54
C LYS A 102 -12.72 0.52 -2.47
N GLU A 103 -12.55 0.36 -3.78
CA GLU A 103 -13.40 0.94 -4.81
C GLU A 103 -14.80 0.30 -4.77
N ILE A 104 -14.87 -1.03 -4.65
CA ILE A 104 -16.14 -1.76 -4.56
C ILE A 104 -16.84 -1.49 -3.22
N LEU A 105 -16.11 -1.37 -2.11
CA LEU A 105 -16.67 -0.90 -0.83
C LEU A 105 -17.29 0.49 -1.00
N SER A 106 -16.63 1.39 -1.72
CA SER A 106 -17.14 2.74 -1.99
C SER A 106 -18.39 2.72 -2.88
N PHE A 107 -18.52 1.74 -3.79
CA PHE A 107 -19.76 1.49 -4.53
C PHE A 107 -20.89 1.05 -3.59
N TYR A 108 -20.65 0.09 -2.69
CA TYR A 108 -21.66 -0.36 -1.73
C TYR A 108 -22.04 0.73 -0.71
N ASP A 109 -21.14 1.66 -0.40
CA ASP A 109 -21.39 2.86 0.39
C ASP A 109 -22.18 3.96 -0.38
N GLY A 110 -22.46 3.75 -1.68
CA GLY A 110 -23.15 4.72 -2.54
C GLY A 110 -22.29 5.94 -2.94
N LYS A 111 -20.97 5.89 -2.74
CA LYS A 111 -20.04 6.99 -3.05
C LYS A 111 -19.48 6.92 -4.47
N LEU A 112 -19.52 5.75 -5.09
CA LEU A 112 -19.09 5.51 -6.47
C LEU A 112 -20.18 4.78 -7.24
N SER A 113 -20.26 5.03 -8.56
CA SER A 113 -21.07 4.20 -9.44
C SER A 113 -20.39 2.84 -9.65
N ARG A 114 -21.16 1.83 -10.10
CA ARG A 114 -20.58 0.52 -10.44
C ARG A 114 -19.54 0.65 -11.56
N LYS A 115 -19.78 1.54 -12.53
CA LYS A 115 -18.85 1.79 -13.61
C LYS A 115 -17.53 2.36 -13.08
N ASP A 116 -17.60 3.34 -12.18
CA ASP A 116 -16.40 3.97 -11.62
C ASP A 116 -15.63 3.02 -10.68
N ALA A 117 -16.31 2.08 -10.03
CA ALA A 117 -15.67 1.02 -9.24
C ALA A 117 -15.01 -0.08 -10.09
N ASN A 118 -15.36 -0.18 -11.38
CA ASN A 118 -14.73 -1.10 -12.33
C ASN A 118 -13.47 -0.51 -12.98
N ILE A 119 -13.20 0.79 -12.81
CA ILE A 119 -12.05 1.47 -13.41
C ILE A 119 -10.86 1.28 -12.46
N PHE A 120 -10.13 0.20 -12.70
CA PHE A 120 -8.78 0.02 -12.17
C PHE A 120 -7.77 0.67 -13.11
#